data_AF-A0A8X6F774-F1
#
_entry.id   AF-A0A8X6F774-F1
#
_cell.length_a   1.000
_cell.length_b   1.000
_cell.length_c   1.000
_cell.angle_alpha   90.00
_cell.angle_beta   90.00
_cell.angle_gamma   90.00
#
_symmetry.space_group_name_H-M   'P 1'
#
loop_
_entity.id
_entity.type
_entity.pdbx_description
1 polymer ?
#
loop_
_entity_poly.entity_id
_entity_poly.type
_entity_poly.pdbx_seq_one_letter_code
_entity_poly.pdbx_strand_id
1 'polypeptide(L)'
;MAESSLSSQTSVQYDDSIKFIKSCADEFQWKDLSEDVVMDIGCGHELNCCKAILMQFPEVKALIAVDNNRTVLKKHTSGIEGFGFASATYEAGL
;
A
#
# COMPACT_ATOMS: atom_id res chain seq x y z
N MET A 1 29.90 -14.68 14.04
CA MET A 1 29.68 -14.51 12.59
C MET A 1 28.40 -15.26 12.26
N ALA A 2 27.32 -14.54 11.96
CA ALA A 2 26.07 -15.14 11.50
C ALA A 2 25.65 -14.35 10.25
N GLU A 3 26.13 -14.78 9.09
CA GLU A 3 25.66 -14.28 7.81
C GLU A 3 24.65 -15.24 7.21
N SER A 4 23.61 -14.60 6.65
CA SER A 4 22.76 -15.03 5.56
C SER A 4 21.89 -16.27 5.76
N SER A 5 20.59 -16.00 5.88
CA SER A 5 19.62 -16.51 4.90
C SER A 5 18.49 -15.51 4.79
N LEU A 6 18.76 -14.41 4.06
CA LEU A 6 17.71 -13.56 3.52
C LEU A 6 17.12 -14.34 2.34
N SER A 7 16.25 -15.30 2.64
CA SER A 7 15.59 -16.11 1.62
C SER A 7 14.63 -15.23 0.84
N SER A 8 14.99 -14.99 -0.42
CA SER A 8 14.12 -14.67 -1.55
C SER A 8 12.97 -13.70 -1.26
N GLN A 9 13.11 -12.44 -1.65
CA GLN A 9 11.98 -11.54 -1.86
C GLN A 9 11.10 -12.12 -2.98
N THR A 10 10.20 -13.03 -2.63
CA THR A 10 9.08 -13.43 -3.48
C THR A 10 8.19 -12.21 -3.63
N SER A 11 8.01 -11.76 -4.87
CA SER A 11 7.01 -10.78 -5.24
C SER A 11 5.67 -11.19 -4.63
N VAL A 12 5.12 -10.37 -3.73
CA VAL A 12 3.79 -10.60 -3.15
C VAL A 12 2.80 -10.59 -4.30
N GLN A 13 2.17 -11.74 -4.56
CA GLN A 13 1.14 -11.84 -5.59
C GLN A 13 -0.09 -11.06 -5.14
N TYR A 14 -0.82 -10.49 -6.09
CA TYR A 14 -2.00 -9.67 -5.82
C TYR A 14 -3.04 -10.39 -4.93
N ASP A 15 -3.24 -11.68 -5.16
CA ASP A 15 -4.17 -12.51 -4.38
C ASP A 15 -3.76 -12.64 -2.91
N ASP A 16 -2.46 -12.63 -2.61
CA ASP A 16 -1.96 -12.66 -1.24
C ASP A 16 -2.19 -11.32 -0.54
N SER A 17 -2.09 -10.21 -1.28
CA SER A 17 -2.39 -8.87 -0.76
C SER A 17 -3.88 -8.74 -0.37
N ILE A 18 -4.80 -9.29 -1.18
CA ILE A 18 -6.22 -9.30 -0.84
C ILE A 18 -6.48 -10.10 0.44
N LYS A 19 -5.89 -11.30 0.57
CA LYS A 19 -6.04 -12.12 1.77
C LYS A 19 -5.47 -11.42 3.00
N PHE A 20 -4.32 -10.78 2.86
CA PHE A 20 -3.68 -10.01 3.92
C PHE A 20 -4.58 -8.86 4.41
N ILE A 21 -5.06 -8.01 3.49
CA ILE A 21 -5.94 -6.89 3.84
C ILE A 21 -7.25 -7.36 4.48
N LYS A 22 -7.84 -8.46 4.00
CA LYS A 22 -9.01 -9.08 4.65
C LYS A 22 -8.71 -9.53 6.08
N SER A 23 -7.59 -10.23 6.28
CA SER A 23 -7.17 -10.67 7.61
C SER A 23 -6.96 -9.49 8.55
N CYS A 24 -6.34 -8.40 8.09
CA CYS A 24 -6.18 -7.18 8.88
C CYS A 24 -7.53 -6.55 9.21
N ALA A 25 -8.43 -6.46 8.23
CA ALA A 25 -9.76 -5.92 8.46
C ALA A 25 -10.54 -6.70 9.53
N ASP A 26 -10.43 -8.03 9.53
CA ASP A 26 -11.09 -8.88 10.51
C ASP A 26 -10.44 -8.74 11.90
N GLU A 27 -9.10 -8.77 11.97
CA GLU A 27 -8.34 -8.71 13.23
C GLU A 27 -8.46 -7.35 13.92
N PHE A 28 -8.35 -6.27 13.15
CA PHE A 28 -8.46 -4.89 13.65
C PHE A 28 -9.88 -4.32 13.60
N GLN A 29 -10.85 -5.12 13.15
CA GLN A 29 -12.25 -4.74 13.02
C GLN A 29 -12.45 -3.47 12.18
N TRP A 30 -11.74 -3.35 11.06
CA TRP A 30 -11.95 -2.27 10.10
C TRP A 30 -13.31 -2.45 9.43
N LYS A 31 -14.26 -1.59 9.80
CA LYS A 31 -15.64 -1.61 9.27
C LYS A 31 -15.92 -0.49 8.29
N ASP A 32 -15.30 0.65 8.52
CA ASP A 32 -15.43 1.87 7.74
C ASP A 32 -14.11 2.61 7.84
N LEU A 33 -13.56 3.01 6.69
CA LEU A 33 -12.31 3.78 6.59
C LEU A 33 -12.55 5.15 5.92
N SER A 34 -13.81 5.57 5.77
CA SER A 34 -14.19 6.77 5.03
C SER A 34 -13.59 8.08 5.57
N GLU A 35 -13.23 8.10 6.84
CA GLU A 35 -12.54 9.23 7.48
C GLU A 35 -11.06 8.96 7.78
N ASP A 36 -10.57 7.76 7.43
CA ASP A 36 -9.24 7.29 7.79
C ASP A 36 -8.22 7.46 6.66
N VAL A 37 -6.99 7.80 7.05
CA VAL A 37 -5.83 7.83 6.17
C VAL A 37 -5.02 6.57 6.38
N VAL A 38 -4.87 5.76 5.33
CA VAL A 38 -4.09 4.52 5.37
C VAL A 38 -2.74 4.74 4.73
N MET A 39 -1.68 4.21 5.34
CA MET A 39 -0.32 4.31 4.82
C MET A 39 0.27 2.90 4.61
N ASP A 40 0.66 2.62 3.37
CA ASP A 40 1.32 1.38 2.96
C ASP A 40 2.84 1.61 2.86
N ILE A 41 3.57 1.22 3.92
CA ILE A 41 5.04 1.38 4.00
C ILE A 41 5.72 0.12 3.44
N GLY A 42 6.61 0.32 2.47
CA GLY A 42 7.24 -0.77 1.72
C GLY A 42 6.27 -1.38 0.71
N CYS A 43 5.45 -0.54 0.07
CA CYS A 43 4.36 -0.96 -0.81
C CYS A 43 4.81 -1.82 -2.01
N GLY A 44 6.11 -1.79 -2.34
CA GLY A 44 6.69 -2.62 -3.38
C GLY A 44 6.16 -2.28 -4.77
N HIS A 45 6.57 -3.06 -5.76
CA HIS A 45 6.12 -2.86 -7.13
C HIS A 45 4.61 -3.15 -7.26
N GLU A 46 3.92 -2.41 -8.14
CA GLU A 46 2.51 -2.58 -8.50
C GLU A 46 1.45 -2.21 -7.45
N LEU A 47 1.85 -1.76 -6.25
CA LEU A 47 0.93 -1.23 -5.23
C LEU A 47 -0.18 -2.22 -4.85
N ASN A 48 0.16 -3.51 -4.71
CA ASN A 48 -0.83 -4.58 -4.55
C ASN A 48 -1.67 -4.43 -3.27
N CYS A 49 -1.05 -4.09 -2.13
CA CYS A 49 -1.78 -3.80 -0.89
C CYS A 49 -2.66 -2.57 -1.02
N CYS A 50 -2.16 -1.48 -1.61
CA CYS A 50 -2.97 -0.30 -1.86
C CYS A 50 -4.23 -0.59 -2.70
N LYS A 51 -4.08 -1.34 -3.79
CA LYS A 51 -5.21 -1.76 -4.63
C LYS A 51 -6.19 -2.64 -3.87
N ALA A 52 -5.70 -3.57 -3.05
CA ALA A 52 -6.53 -4.42 -2.21
C ALA A 52 -7.35 -3.59 -1.20
N ILE A 53 -6.75 -2.56 -0.58
CA ILE A 53 -7.45 -1.61 0.30
C ILE A 53 -8.55 -0.87 -0.47
N LEU A 54 -8.24 -0.27 -1.63
CA LEU A 54 -9.23 0.48 -2.42
C LEU A 54 -10.39 -0.39 -2.92
N MET A 55 -10.15 -1.67 -3.24
CA MET A 55 -11.23 -2.59 -3.61
C MET A 55 -12.15 -2.93 -2.44
N GLN A 56 -11.60 -3.06 -1.23
CA GLN A 56 -12.36 -3.45 -0.05
C GLN A 56 -13.02 -2.26 0.67
N PHE A 57 -12.35 -1.11 0.64
CA PHE A 57 -12.75 0.15 1.27
C PHE A 57 -12.64 1.29 0.25
N PRO A 58 -13.54 1.35 -0.75
CA PRO A 58 -13.47 2.34 -1.82
C PRO A 58 -13.64 3.78 -1.33
N GLU A 59 -14.32 3.95 -0.20
CA GLU A 59 -14.57 5.26 0.42
C GLU A 59 -13.39 5.77 1.25
N VAL A 60 -12.27 5.03 1.36
CA VAL A 60 -11.13 5.43 2.20
C VAL A 60 -10.69 6.86 1.90
N LYS A 61 -10.56 7.69 2.94
CA LYS A 61 -10.30 9.13 2.79
C LYS A 61 -9.05 9.41 1.98
N ALA A 62 -7.98 8.71 2.31
CA ALA A 62 -6.72 8.80 1.60
C ALA A 62 -5.88 7.53 1.80
N LEU A 63 -5.11 7.21 0.76
CA LEU A 63 -4.16 6.11 0.77
C LEU A 63 -2.80 6.59 0.32
N ILE A 64 -1.80 6.42 1.18
CA ILE A 64 -0.43 6.90 1.00
C ILE A 64 0.48 5.69 0.79
N ALA A 65 1.04 5.56 -0.40
CA ALA A 65 2.05 4.55 -0.69
C ALA A 65 3.46 5.12 -0.47
N VAL A 66 4.26 4.43 0.35
CA VAL A 66 5.63 4.84 0.68
C VAL A 66 6.58 3.68 0.39
N ASP A 67 7.62 3.93 -0.42
CA ASP A 67 8.65 2.95 -0.72
C ASP A 67 10.03 3.63 -0.84
N ASN A 68 11.09 2.90 -0.50
CA ASN A 68 12.46 3.40 -0.64
C ASN A 68 12.93 3.38 -2.11
N ASN A 69 12.26 2.62 -2.97
CA ASN A 69 12.55 2.50 -4.38
C ASN A 69 11.76 3.54 -5.19
N ARG A 70 12.44 4.63 -5.58
CA ARG A 70 11.84 5.74 -6.35
C ARG A 70 11.21 5.31 -7.68
N THR A 71 11.63 4.18 -8.26
CA THR A 71 11.07 3.68 -9.53
C THR A 71 9.64 3.15 -9.37
N VAL A 72 9.33 2.61 -8.19
CA VAL A 72 7.99 2.12 -7.84
C VAL A 72 6.97 3.25 -7.88
N LEU A 73 7.34 4.41 -7.34
CA LEU A 73 6.42 5.51 -7.07
C LEU A 73 6.22 6.44 -8.27
N LYS A 74 7.20 6.50 -9.19
CA LYS A 74 7.12 7.33 -10.41
C LYS A 74 6.07 6.88 -11.43
N LYS A 75 5.62 5.62 -11.39
CA LYS A 75 4.63 5.09 -12.36
C LYS A 75 3.17 5.38 -12.00
N HIS A 76 2.91 5.85 -10.78
CA HIS A 76 1.56 6.00 -10.25
C HIS A 76 1.26 7.40 -9.68
N THR A 77 2.18 8.35 -9.87
CA THR A 77 2.10 9.74 -9.38
C THR A 77 1.40 10.64 -10.39
N SER A 78 0.07 10.55 -10.44
CA SER A 78 -0.78 11.68 -10.83
C SER A 78 -1.26 12.39 -9.56
N GLY A 79 -0.33 12.91 -8.74
CA GLY A 79 -0.69 13.61 -7.51
C GLY A 79 0.36 13.51 -6.42
N ILE A 80 0.82 14.69 -5.99
CA ILE A 80 1.68 14.99 -4.82
C ILE A 80 3.19 14.95 -5.07
N GLU A 81 3.72 16.14 -5.30
CA GLU A 81 5.09 16.51 -4.99
C GLU A 81 5.20 16.91 -3.51
N GLY A 82 6.15 16.30 -2.79
CA GLY A 82 6.80 16.93 -1.64
C GLY A 82 6.78 16.13 -0.34
N PHE A 83 7.91 15.49 -0.02
CA PHE A 83 8.72 15.67 1.21
C PHE A 83 9.81 14.58 1.26
N GLY A 84 11.01 14.84 0.70
CA GLY A 84 12.24 14.05 0.93
C GLY A 84 12.26 12.54 0.56
N PHE A 85 11.09 11.95 0.33
CA PHE A 85 10.76 10.58 -0.01
C PHE A 85 9.69 10.68 -1.10
N ALA A 86 9.71 9.77 -2.08
CA ALA A 86 8.62 9.78 -3.04
C ALA A 86 7.36 9.28 -2.33
N SER A 87 6.25 9.97 -2.50
CA SER A 87 4.93 9.60 -1.99
C SER A 87 3.95 9.74 -3.14
N ALA A 88 3.05 8.77 -3.30
CA ALA A 88 1.91 8.89 -4.20
C ALA A 88 0.65 8.85 -3.33
N THR A 89 -0.23 9.83 -3.52
CA THR A 89 -1.58 9.79 -2.94
C THR A 89 -2.59 9.55 -4.05
N TYR A 90 -3.49 8.60 -3.81
CA TYR A 90 -4.69 8.45 -4.59
C TYR A 90 -5.84 9.10 -3.84
N GLU A 91 -6.51 10.07 -4.46
CA GLU A 91 -7.84 10.49 -4.03
C GLU A 91 -8.87 9.67 -4.81
N ALA A 92 -9.73 8.95 -4.10
CA ALA A 92 -10.87 8.29 -4.69
C ALA A 92 -11.86 9.39 -5.14
N GLY A 93 -11.95 9.60 -6.46
CA GLY A 93 -12.85 10.59 -7.04
C GLY A 93 -14.32 10.21 -6.84
N LEU A 94 -15.10 11.19 -6.39
CA LEU A 94 -16.57 11.24 -6.31
C LEU A 94 -17.28 10.74 -7.58
#